data_AF-A0A349ND52-F1
#
_entry.id   AF-A0A349ND52-F1
#
_cell.length_a   1.000
_cell.length_b   1.000
_cell.length_c   1.000
_cell.angle_alpha   90.00
_cell.angle_beta   90.00
_cell.angle_gamma   90.00
#
_symmetry.space_group_name_H-M   'P 1'
#
loop_
_entity.id
_entity.type
_entity.pdbx_description
1 polymer ?
#
loop_
_entity_poly.entity_id
_entity_poly.type
_entity_poly.pdbx_seq_one_letter_code
_entity_poly.pdbx_strand_id
1 'polypeptide(L)'
;MSGEPTAVIPENHFDFLTKYCLDCHDSINEEGNVNLEDLSFNLSALAKVELWQKVINVLNSGKMSPDDKTQIRTHYHQPESA
;
A
#
# COMPACT_ATOMS: atom_id res chain seq x y z
N MET A 1 2.21 -14.56 30.89
CA MET A 1 2.52 -14.68 29.46
C MET A 1 2.32 -13.30 28.86
N SER A 2 3.37 -12.50 28.78
CA SER A 2 3.29 -11.21 28.08
C SER A 2 3.44 -11.54 26.60
N GLY A 3 2.32 -11.63 25.89
CA GLY A 3 2.36 -11.74 24.43
C GLY A 3 3.04 -10.50 23.86
N GLU A 4 3.94 -10.68 22.89
CA GLU A 4 4.51 -9.55 22.18
C GLU A 4 3.38 -8.74 21.51
N PRO A 5 3.40 -7.40 21.59
CA PRO A 5 2.40 -6.58 20.94
C PRO A 5 2.44 -6.85 19.44
N THR A 6 1.37 -7.45 18.92
CA THR A 6 1.22 -7.74 17.49
C THR A 6 0.40 -6.61 16.87
N ALA A 7 1.03 -5.85 15.98
CA ALA A 7 0.31 -4.90 15.14
C ALA A 7 -0.26 -5.65 13.93
N VAL A 8 -1.59 -5.78 13.90
CA VAL A 8 -2.35 -6.41 12.81
C VAL A 8 -3.24 -5.36 12.16
N ILE A 9 -3.13 -5.21 10.85
CA ILE A 9 -4.04 -4.37 10.06
C ILE A 9 -5.28 -5.22 9.70
N PRO A 10 -6.51 -4.69 9.85
CA PRO A 10 -7.73 -5.41 9.48
C PRO A 10 -7.77 -5.83 7.99
N GLU A 11 -8.26 -7.03 7.70
CA GLU A 11 -8.28 -7.59 6.33
C GLU A 11 -9.16 -6.79 5.36
N ASN A 12 -10.16 -6.05 5.85
CA ASN A 12 -11.00 -5.19 4.99
C ASN A 12 -10.22 -4.02 4.36
N HIS A 13 -8.95 -3.81 4.75
CA HIS A 13 -8.05 -2.90 4.05
C HIS A 13 -7.43 -3.54 2.78
N PHE A 14 -7.56 -4.85 2.57
CA PHE A 14 -7.08 -5.52 1.37
C PHE A 14 -7.86 -5.11 0.10
N ASP A 15 -9.14 -4.73 0.25
CA ASP A 15 -9.95 -4.18 -0.85
C ASP A 15 -9.29 -2.95 -1.49
N PHE A 16 -8.57 -2.14 -0.69
CA PHE A 16 -7.80 -1.01 -1.18
C PHE A 16 -6.65 -1.47 -2.08
N LEU A 17 -5.87 -2.46 -1.64
CA LEU A 17 -4.74 -2.99 -2.41
C LEU A 17 -5.22 -3.62 -3.72
N THR A 18 -6.29 -4.41 -3.64
CA THR A 18 -6.91 -5.04 -4.82
C THR A 18 -7.33 -4.01 -5.85
N LYS A 19 -7.95 -2.90 -5.41
CA LYS A 19 -8.48 -1.88 -6.31
C LYS A 19 -7.43 -0.94 -6.91
N TYR A 20 -6.37 -0.63 -6.16
CA TYR A 20 -5.46 0.47 -6.51
C TYR A 20 -4.00 0.05 -6.72
N CYS A 21 -3.62 -1.17 -6.33
CA CYS A 21 -2.22 -1.60 -6.30
C CYS A 21 -1.96 -2.88 -7.10
N LEU A 22 -2.84 -3.89 -6.99
CA LEU A 22 -2.56 -5.24 -7.50
C LEU A 22 -2.68 -5.36 -9.04
N ASP A 23 -3.27 -4.40 -9.73
CA ASP A 23 -3.27 -4.38 -11.21
C ASP A 23 -1.85 -4.25 -11.82
N CYS A 24 -0.88 -3.74 -11.05
CA CYS A 24 0.51 -3.51 -11.50
C CYS A 24 1.56 -4.18 -10.59
N HIS A 25 1.30 -4.27 -9.30
CA HIS A 25 2.24 -4.79 -8.29
C HIS A 25 1.82 -6.18 -7.78
N ASP A 26 1.40 -7.06 -8.67
CA ASP A 26 1.11 -8.48 -8.38
C ASP A 26 2.32 -9.38 -8.69
N SER A 27 2.18 -10.70 -8.52
CA SER A 27 3.22 -11.68 -8.84
C SER A 27 3.50 -11.85 -10.34
N ILE A 28 2.71 -11.24 -11.22
CA ILE A 28 2.79 -11.44 -12.67
C ILE A 28 3.49 -10.26 -13.33
N ASN A 29 3.06 -9.04 -13.01
CA ASN A 29 3.55 -7.79 -13.58
C ASN A 29 4.77 -7.25 -12.81
N GLU A 30 4.78 -7.39 -11.48
CA GLU A 30 5.84 -6.94 -10.58
C GLU A 30 6.42 -5.55 -10.93
N GLU A 31 5.59 -4.57 -11.26
CA GLU A 31 6.06 -3.28 -11.74
C GLU A 31 6.99 -2.62 -10.70
N GLY A 32 8.15 -2.13 -11.15
CA GLY A 32 9.17 -1.59 -10.25
C GLY A 32 9.82 -2.65 -9.33
N ASN A 33 9.72 -3.93 -9.69
CA ASN A 33 10.23 -5.08 -8.94
C ASN A 33 9.59 -5.18 -7.54
N VAL A 34 8.27 -4.99 -7.50
CA VAL A 34 7.44 -5.02 -6.28
C VAL A 34 6.24 -5.92 -6.51
N ASN A 35 6.10 -6.93 -5.64
CA ASN A 35 4.91 -7.77 -5.50
C ASN A 35 4.27 -7.49 -4.13
N LEU A 36 2.98 -7.13 -4.12
CA LEU A 36 2.20 -6.81 -2.92
C LEU A 36 1.14 -7.87 -2.58
N GLU A 37 1.02 -8.96 -3.33
CA GLU A 37 0.11 -10.06 -2.99
C GLU A 37 0.52 -10.75 -1.68
N ASP A 38 1.84 -10.85 -1.45
CA ASP A 38 2.42 -11.42 -0.22
C ASP A 38 2.59 -10.37 0.90
N LEU A 39 2.00 -9.18 0.76
CA LEU A 39 2.11 -8.11 1.75
C LEU A 39 1.41 -8.53 3.06
N SER A 40 2.22 -8.87 4.06
CA SER A 40 1.71 -9.34 5.34
C SER A 40 1.16 -8.19 6.19
N PHE A 41 -0.09 -8.32 6.65
CA PHE A 41 -0.71 -7.40 7.62
C PHE A 41 -0.25 -7.61 9.07
N ASN A 42 0.58 -8.63 9.32
CA ASN A 42 1.24 -8.84 10.61
C ASN A 42 2.64 -8.20 10.57
N LEU A 43 2.82 -7.14 11.33
CA LEU A 43 4.03 -6.32 11.35
C LEU A 43 5.10 -6.78 12.35
N SER A 44 5.13 -8.07 12.71
CA SER A 44 6.07 -8.61 13.70
C SER A 44 7.54 -8.70 13.23
N ALA A 45 7.83 -8.44 11.95
CA ALA A 45 9.18 -8.52 11.38
C ALA A 45 9.56 -7.19 10.72
N LEU A 46 10.81 -6.75 10.91
CA LEU A 46 11.32 -5.47 10.41
C LEU A 46 11.14 -5.34 8.89
N ALA A 47 11.48 -6.37 8.12
CA ALA A 47 11.33 -6.35 6.67
C ALA A 47 9.88 -6.08 6.21
N LYS A 48 8.89 -6.55 6.96
CA LYS A 48 7.47 -6.30 6.68
C LYS A 48 7.11 -4.84 6.97
N VAL A 49 7.59 -4.31 8.10
CA VAL A 49 7.42 -2.90 8.47
C VAL A 49 8.04 -1.98 7.43
N GLU A 50 9.25 -2.29 6.97
CA GLU A 50 9.95 -1.50 5.95
C GLU A 50 9.22 -1.50 4.61
N LEU A 51 8.66 -2.63 4.18
CA LEU A 51 7.84 -2.70 2.98
C LEU A 51 6.58 -1.83 3.09
N TRP A 52 5.86 -1.91 4.22
CA TRP A 52 4.71 -1.05 4.48
C TRP A 52 5.10 0.44 4.50
N GLN A 53 6.22 0.80 5.12
CA GLN A 53 6.72 2.17 5.14
C GLN A 53 7.01 2.67 3.72
N LYS A 54 7.59 1.83 2.85
CA LYS A 54 7.83 2.17 1.43
C LYS A 54 6.51 2.44 0.69
N VAL A 55 5.50 1.57 0.86
CA VAL A 55 4.17 1.75 0.26
C VAL A 55 3.57 3.09 0.69
N ILE A 56 3.55 3.37 2.00
CA ILE A 56 3.02 4.63 2.55
C ILE A 56 3.77 5.85 2.01
N ASN A 57 5.10 5.78 1.90
CA ASN A 57 5.91 6.88 1.37
C ASN A 57 5.60 7.17 -0.10
N VAL A 58 5.40 6.14 -0.93
CA VAL A 58 5.04 6.30 -2.35
C VAL A 58 3.64 6.92 -2.46
N LEU A 59 2.68 6.45 -1.68
CA LEU A 59 1.32 7.03 -1.63
C LEU A 59 1.35 8.51 -1.23
N ASN A 60 2.10 8.85 -0.17
CA ASN A 60 2.24 10.23 0.29
C ASN A 60 2.97 11.14 -0.71
N SER A 61 3.77 10.57 -1.61
CA SER A 61 4.45 11.33 -2.66
C SER A 61 3.55 11.70 -3.84
N GLY A 62 2.33 11.15 -3.93
CA GLY A 62 1.40 11.39 -5.04
C GLY A 62 1.84 10.79 -6.38
N LYS A 63 2.89 9.96 -6.39
CA LYS A 63 3.41 9.30 -7.61
C LYS A 63 2.61 8.07 -8.04
N MET A 64 1.64 7.66 -7.24
CA MET A 64 0.75 6.53 -7.50
C MET A 64 -0.69 6.95 -7.19
N SER A 65 -1.68 6.50 -7.98
CA SER A 65 -1.56 5.59 -9.13
C SER A 65 -1.12 6.34 -10.42
N PRO A 66 -0.67 5.62 -11.48
CA PRO A 66 -0.36 6.23 -12.79
C PRO A 66 -1.56 6.98 -13.39
N ASP A 67 -1.32 8.02 -14.20
CA ASP A 67 -2.36 8.94 -14.71
C ASP A 67 -3.50 8.24 -15.47
N ASP A 68 -3.23 7.10 -16.11
CA ASP A 68 -4.19 6.31 -16.88
C ASP A 68 -4.96 5.27 -16.04
N LYS A 69 -4.71 5.21 -14.73
CA LYS A 69 -5.36 4.30 -13.77
C LYS A 69 -6.28 5.04 -12.82
N THR A 70 -7.09 4.25 -12.10
CA THR A 70 -7.97 4.78 -11.06
C THR A 70 -7.16 5.51 -9.98
N GLN A 71 -7.37 6.81 -9.86
CA GLN A 71 -6.64 7.64 -8.90
C GLN A 71 -7.08 7.40 -7.46
N ILE A 72 -6.10 7.34 -6.56
CA ILE A 72 -6.31 7.26 -5.12
C ILE A 72 -6.75 8.64 -4.63
N ARG A 73 -8.04 8.82 -4.38
CA ARG A 73 -8.55 10.06 -3.77
C ARG A 73 -8.31 10.01 -2.28
N THR A 74 -7.23 10.64 -1.82
CA THR A 74 -7.11 11.00 -0.41
C THR A 74 -8.01 12.21 -0.13
N HIS A 75 -8.59 12.31 1.06
CA HIS A 75 -9.37 13.48 1.49
C HIS A 75 -8.57 14.81 1.50
N TYR A 76 -7.28 14.77 1.14
CA TYR A 76 -6.36 15.90 1.06
C TYR A 76 -6.12 16.45 -0.34
N HIS A 77 -6.81 15.95 -1.37
CA HIS A 77 -6.80 16.63 -2.66
C HIS A 77 -7.64 17.92 -2.56
N GLN A 78 -7.05 18.96 -1.95
CA GLN A 78 -7.45 20.33 -2.26
C GLN A 78 -7.19 20.53 -3.75
N PRO A 79 -8.19 20.91 -4.56
CA PRO A 79 -7.89 21.38 -5.90
C PRO A 79 -6.97 22.60 -5.76
N GLU A 80 -5.86 22.62 -6.49
CA GLU A 80 -5.14 23.88 -6.69
C GLU A 80 -6.16 24.89 -7.21
N SER A 81 -6.31 25.97 -6.45
CA SER A 81 -7.16 27.10 -6.79
C SER A 81 -6.80 27.58 -8.20
N ALA A 82 -7.80 27.54 -9.08
CA ALA A 82 -7.80 28.21 -10.37
C ALA A 82 -7.51 29.71 -10.25
#